data_AF-A0A955TUJ7-F1
#
_entry.id   AF-A0A955TUJ7-F1
#
_cell.length_a   1.000
_cell.length_b   1.000
_cell.length_c   1.000
_cell.angle_alpha   90.00
_cell.angle_beta   90.00
_cell.angle_gamma   90.00
#
_symmetry.space_group_name_H-M   'P 1'
#
loop_
_entity.id
_entity.type
_entity.pdbx_description
1 polymer ?
#
loop_
_entity_poly.entity_id
_entity_poly.type
_entity_poly.pdbx_seq_one_letter_code
_entity_poly.pdbx_strand_id
1 'polypeptide(L)'
;MQKINPHPPKRNHGLKDSNKDRINISDEALQRARERVSLGGDRWQEMAWYVNFSTLDFNNMSDGDLLNVQEEIIAICHNVISPFRYDLPTRDKIKPIQEEIAKHLKAMVETGSTRLGPFSYFVFVSRNPYATAKIAVNPETREILLPTLRFQFSELLPFFADSFFRCPKCQKIFLQFRRHAKFCSRICQSRAAMETIREKKKHAKLETKPSTKNHQGTASKRRK
;
A
#
# COMPACT_ATOMS: atom_id res chain seq x y z
N MET A 1 -21.86 34.94 54.08
CA MET A 1 -20.97 35.05 52.91
C MET A 1 -19.65 34.34 53.22
N GLN A 2 -19.47 33.10 52.75
CA GLN A 2 -18.26 32.31 52.97
C GLN A 2 -17.28 32.52 51.80
N LYS A 3 -16.04 32.90 52.11
CA LYS A 3 -14.96 33.10 51.13
C LYS A 3 -14.30 31.75 50.83
N ILE A 4 -14.46 31.26 49.60
CA ILE A 4 -13.76 30.08 49.10
C ILE A 4 -12.40 30.54 48.55
N ASN A 5 -11.31 30.07 49.16
CA ASN A 5 -9.96 30.24 48.65
C ASN A 5 -9.66 29.14 47.60
N PRO A 6 -9.30 29.47 46.35
CA PRO A 6 -8.90 28.47 45.37
C PRO A 6 -7.42 28.12 45.59
N HIS A 7 -7.15 26.92 46.09
CA HIS A 7 -5.80 26.36 46.04
C HIS A 7 -5.46 25.99 44.59
N PRO A 8 -4.30 26.42 44.05
CA PRO A 8 -3.86 25.98 42.73
C PRO A 8 -3.48 24.49 42.77
N PRO A 9 -3.83 23.71 41.73
CA PRO A 9 -3.49 22.29 41.67
C PRO A 9 -1.97 22.12 41.60
N LYS A 10 -1.45 21.24 42.47
CA LYS A 10 -0.04 20.83 42.47
C LYS A 10 0.29 20.19 41.12
N ARG A 11 1.19 20.82 40.35
CA ARG A 11 1.75 20.24 39.13
C ARG A 11 2.59 19.02 39.50
N ASN A 12 2.12 17.83 39.15
CA ASN A 12 2.90 16.60 39.20
C ASN A 12 3.99 16.65 38.12
N HIS A 13 5.18 17.17 38.47
CA HIS A 13 6.40 16.98 37.70
C HIS A 13 6.95 15.58 37.96
N GLY A 14 6.36 14.60 37.27
CA GLY A 14 6.74 13.20 37.35
C GLY A 14 6.83 12.53 35.98
N LEU A 15 7.29 13.23 34.94
CA LEU A 15 7.77 12.56 33.72
C LEU A 15 9.21 12.09 33.97
N LYS A 16 9.35 10.90 34.53
CA LYS A 16 10.64 10.19 34.57
C LYS A 16 10.91 9.60 33.19
N ASP A 17 11.98 10.11 32.58
CA ASP A 17 12.77 9.64 31.43
C ASP A 17 12.51 8.19 30.94
N SER A 18 11.45 7.98 30.15
CA SER A 18 11.29 6.79 29.31
C SER A 18 11.96 6.95 27.93
N ASN A 19 12.97 7.83 27.82
CA ASN A 19 13.48 8.34 26.54
C ASN A 19 14.76 7.64 26.06
N LYS A 20 15.27 6.63 26.78
CA LYS A 20 16.57 6.00 26.48
C LYS A 20 16.55 4.99 25.32
N ASP A 21 15.39 4.50 24.90
CA ASP A 21 15.28 3.48 23.85
C ASP A 21 14.75 4.01 22.52
N ARG A 22 14.75 5.35 22.34
CA ARG A 22 14.32 5.96 21.08
C ARG A 22 15.41 5.82 20.02
N ILE A 23 15.21 4.86 19.13
CA ILE A 23 16.00 4.74 17.91
C ILE A 23 15.59 5.88 16.97
N ASN A 24 16.39 6.94 16.93
CA ASN A 24 16.25 7.99 15.93
C ASN A 24 16.84 7.49 14.60
N ILE A 25 16.09 7.67 13.52
CA ILE A 25 16.60 7.45 12.16
C ILE A 25 17.73 8.45 11.88
N SER A 26 18.83 7.98 11.30
CA SER A 26 19.91 8.89 10.85
C SER A 26 19.49 9.62 9.57
N ASP A 27 20.07 10.80 9.32
CA ASP A 27 19.79 11.56 8.08
C ASP A 27 20.15 10.77 6.82
N GLU A 28 21.21 9.96 6.88
CA GLU A 28 21.59 9.04 5.79
C GLU A 28 20.55 7.96 5.54
N ALA A 29 20.01 7.35 6.59
CA ALA A 29 18.96 6.34 6.47
C ALA A 29 17.67 6.96 5.89
N LEU A 30 17.33 8.18 6.35
CA LEU A 30 16.21 8.94 5.82
C LEU A 30 16.39 9.26 4.33
N GLN A 31 17.60 9.65 3.90
CA GLN A 31 17.90 9.94 2.51
C GLN A 31 17.81 8.67 1.63
N ARG A 32 18.37 7.55 2.07
CA ARG A 32 18.23 6.25 1.37
C ARG A 32 16.77 5.84 1.25
N ALA A 33 15.97 6.03 2.30
CA ALA A 33 14.55 5.73 2.27
C ALA A 33 13.78 6.62 1.28
N ARG A 34 14.12 7.91 1.18
CA ARG A 34 13.55 8.81 0.15
C ARG A 34 13.82 8.33 -1.26
N GLU A 35 15.05 7.87 -1.52
CA GLU A 35 15.45 7.34 -2.82
C GLU A 35 14.68 6.06 -3.17
N ARG A 36 14.50 5.13 -2.21
CA ARG A 36 13.71 3.90 -2.42
C ARG A 36 12.25 4.18 -2.80
N VAL A 37 11.62 5.18 -2.16
CA VAL A 37 10.23 5.59 -2.46
C VAL A 37 10.16 6.55 -3.67
N SER A 38 11.30 7.05 -4.14
CA SER A 38 11.39 8.11 -5.16
C SER A 38 10.65 9.40 -4.77
N LEU A 39 10.70 9.77 -3.48
CA LEU A 39 10.00 10.95 -2.95
C LEU A 39 10.45 12.26 -3.60
N GLY A 40 9.50 13.01 -4.15
CA GLY A 40 9.75 14.26 -4.86
C GLY A 40 10.24 14.06 -6.30
N GLY A 41 10.30 12.82 -6.78
CA GLY A 41 10.69 12.46 -8.13
C GLY A 41 9.49 11.99 -8.95
N ASP A 42 9.48 10.70 -9.30
CA ASP A 42 8.46 10.09 -10.13
C ASP A 42 7.22 9.72 -9.29
N ARG A 43 6.12 10.47 -9.47
CA ARG A 43 4.83 10.21 -8.82
C ARG A 43 4.30 8.79 -9.07
N TRP A 44 4.68 8.18 -10.20
CA TRP A 44 4.33 6.78 -10.48
C TRP A 44 4.95 5.85 -9.45
N GLN A 45 6.24 6.04 -9.13
CA GLN A 45 6.95 5.22 -8.14
C GLN A 45 6.39 5.45 -6.73
N GLU A 46 6.07 6.70 -6.38
CA GLU A 46 5.41 7.01 -5.10
C GLU A 46 4.07 6.28 -4.98
N MET A 47 3.22 6.30 -6.02
CA MET A 47 1.96 5.55 -6.02
C MET A 47 2.17 4.03 -6.04
N ALA A 48 3.15 3.55 -6.79
CA ALA A 48 3.51 2.13 -6.84
C ALA A 48 3.95 1.62 -5.46
N TRP A 49 4.63 2.45 -4.65
CA TRP A 49 4.96 2.13 -3.27
C TRP A 49 3.69 1.84 -2.45
N TYR A 50 2.66 2.68 -2.51
CA TYR A 50 1.39 2.44 -1.79
C TYR A 50 0.71 1.13 -2.19
N VAL A 51 0.71 0.83 -3.50
CA VAL A 51 0.16 -0.44 -4.01
C VAL A 51 0.96 -1.64 -3.50
N ASN A 52 2.29 -1.57 -3.53
CA ASN A 52 3.15 -2.63 -3.01
C ASN A 52 2.99 -2.81 -1.51
N PHE A 53 3.04 -1.70 -0.75
CA PHE A 53 2.86 -1.63 0.69
C PHE A 53 1.57 -2.32 1.12
N SER A 54 0.46 -2.08 0.43
CA SER A 54 -0.85 -2.70 0.71
C SER A 54 -0.88 -4.23 0.63
N THR A 55 0.16 -4.86 0.05
CA THR A 55 0.24 -6.31 -0.19
C THR A 55 1.39 -7.00 0.54
N LEU A 56 2.16 -6.27 1.36
CA LEU A 56 3.27 -6.84 2.13
C LEU A 56 2.75 -7.82 3.19
N ASP A 57 3.47 -8.92 3.39
CA ASP A 57 3.18 -9.86 4.48
C ASP A 57 4.17 -9.64 5.63
N PHE A 58 3.76 -8.82 6.60
CA PHE A 58 4.60 -8.48 7.75
C PHE A 58 4.91 -9.68 8.67
N ASN A 59 4.16 -10.79 8.59
CA ASN A 59 4.42 -11.95 9.43
C ASN A 59 5.64 -12.74 8.97
N ASN A 60 5.88 -12.75 7.65
CA ASN A 60 6.95 -13.51 7.00
C ASN A 60 8.09 -12.61 6.49
N MET A 61 8.08 -11.33 6.88
CA MET A 61 9.09 -10.34 6.49
C MET A 61 10.33 -10.45 7.36
N SER A 62 11.52 -10.33 6.75
CA SER A 62 12.78 -10.26 7.49
C SER A 62 12.87 -8.95 8.30
N ASP A 63 13.67 -8.93 9.37
CA ASP A 63 13.84 -7.70 10.18
C ASP A 63 14.46 -6.55 9.36
N GLY A 64 15.35 -6.87 8.41
CA GLY A 64 15.93 -5.88 7.50
C GLY A 64 14.91 -5.28 6.54
N ASP A 65 14.01 -6.09 5.98
CA ASP A 65 12.92 -5.59 5.12
C ASP A 65 11.92 -4.77 5.92
N LEU A 66 11.61 -5.18 7.16
CA LEU A 66 10.75 -4.42 8.06
C LEU A 66 11.36 -3.06 8.38
N LEU A 67 12.66 -3.01 8.67
CA LEU A 67 13.39 -1.77 8.90
C LEU A 67 13.32 -0.85 7.68
N ASN A 68 13.52 -1.38 6.46
CA ASN A 68 13.39 -0.60 5.24
C ASN A 68 12.00 0.06 5.13
N VAL A 69 10.92 -0.70 5.38
CA VAL A 69 9.54 -0.17 5.34
C VAL A 69 9.30 0.88 6.43
N GLN A 70 9.84 0.66 7.63
CA GLN A 70 9.75 1.64 8.73
C GLN A 70 10.40 2.97 8.34
N GLU A 71 11.62 2.92 7.80
CA GLU A 71 12.33 4.10 7.33
C GLU A 71 11.59 4.82 6.19
N GLU A 72 11.02 4.07 5.24
CA GLU A 72 10.24 4.61 4.12
C GLU A 72 8.97 5.34 4.60
N ILE A 73 8.25 4.77 5.57
CA ILE A 73 7.10 5.44 6.19
C ILE A 73 7.52 6.78 6.83
N ILE A 74 8.64 6.78 7.56
CA ILE A 74 9.15 8.01 8.18
C ILE A 74 9.59 9.02 7.13
N ALA A 75 10.23 8.58 6.04
CA ALA A 75 10.63 9.44 4.93
C ALA A 75 9.42 10.13 4.29
N ILE A 76 8.34 9.39 4.03
CA ILE A 76 7.09 9.96 3.50
C ILE A 76 6.50 10.96 4.49
N CYS A 77 6.42 10.61 5.78
CA CYS A 77 5.86 11.51 6.79
C CYS A 77 6.67 12.80 6.95
N HIS A 78 8.00 12.70 6.87
CA HIS A 78 8.90 13.85 6.92
C HIS A 78 8.74 14.74 5.66
N ASN A 79 8.41 14.16 4.50
CA ASN A 79 8.15 14.93 3.28
C ASN A 79 6.88 15.79 3.39
N VAL A 80 5.85 15.28 4.07
CA VAL A 80 4.56 15.99 4.23
C VAL A 80 4.62 16.97 5.40
N ILE A 81 5.17 16.57 6.54
CA ILE A 81 5.13 17.34 7.79
C ILE A 81 6.56 17.50 8.35
N SER A 82 7.38 18.30 7.67
CA SER A 82 8.71 18.71 8.14
C SER A 82 8.60 19.79 9.24
N PRO A 83 9.48 19.83 10.27
CA PRO A 83 10.64 18.98 10.56
C PRO A 83 10.44 18.12 11.82
N PHE A 84 9.33 17.38 11.94
CA PHE A 84 9.13 16.53 13.11
C PHE A 84 10.02 15.29 13.05
N ARG A 85 10.61 14.93 14.20
CA ARG A 85 11.32 13.67 14.37
C ARG A 85 10.33 12.61 14.83
N TYR A 86 10.36 11.46 14.16
CA TYR A 86 9.48 10.34 14.40
C TYR A 86 10.27 9.14 14.90
N ASP A 87 9.72 8.43 15.87
CA ASP A 87 10.20 7.11 16.25
C ASP A 87 9.83 6.11 15.13
N LEU A 88 10.69 5.12 14.86
CA LEU A 88 10.38 4.05 13.92
C LEU A 88 9.08 3.33 14.35
N PRO A 89 8.08 3.19 13.46
CA PRO A 89 6.81 2.56 13.83
C PRO A 89 6.98 1.07 14.06
N THR A 90 6.41 0.53 15.13
CA THR A 90 6.39 -0.93 15.36
C THR A 90 5.49 -1.63 14.34
N ARG A 91 5.67 -2.94 14.17
CA ARG A 91 4.83 -3.77 13.28
C ARG A 91 3.33 -3.58 13.56
N ASP A 92 2.96 -3.51 14.85
CA ASP A 92 1.58 -3.29 15.29
C ASP A 92 1.01 -1.92 14.89
N LYS A 93 1.86 -0.91 14.70
CA LYS A 93 1.46 0.40 14.18
C LYS A 93 1.37 0.43 12.67
N ILE A 94 2.22 -0.33 11.97
CA ILE A 94 2.25 -0.37 10.50
C ILE A 94 1.05 -1.12 9.95
N LYS A 95 0.65 -2.22 10.60
CA LYS A 95 -0.42 -3.09 10.08
C LYS A 95 -1.77 -2.37 9.91
N PRO A 96 -2.29 -1.59 10.88
CA PRO A 96 -3.50 -0.80 10.67
C PRO A 96 -3.39 0.20 9.52
N ILE A 97 -2.20 0.76 9.30
CA ILE A 97 -1.94 1.69 8.18
C ILE A 97 -2.07 0.96 6.86
N GLN A 98 -1.44 -0.22 6.76
CA GLN A 98 -1.53 -1.07 5.58
C GLN A 98 -2.98 -1.46 5.27
N GLU A 99 -3.73 -1.89 6.28
CA GLU A 99 -5.13 -2.32 6.12
C GLU A 99 -6.02 -1.18 5.62
N GLU A 100 -5.86 0.04 6.15
CA GLU A 100 -6.63 1.19 5.70
C GLU A 100 -6.30 1.58 4.25
N ILE A 101 -5.02 1.56 3.85
CA ILE A 101 -4.61 1.83 2.46
C ILE A 101 -5.13 0.74 1.51
N ALA A 102 -5.01 -0.54 1.90
CA ALA A 102 -5.52 -1.67 1.13
C ALA A 102 -7.04 -1.58 0.92
N LYS A 103 -7.79 -1.17 1.95
CA LYS A 103 -9.23 -0.91 1.87
C LYS A 103 -9.55 0.18 0.84
N HIS A 104 -8.81 1.29 0.83
CA HIS A 104 -9.04 2.36 -0.14
C HIS A 104 -8.72 1.93 -1.57
N LEU A 105 -7.60 1.21 -1.79
CA LEU A 105 -7.24 0.66 -3.10
C LEU A 105 -8.29 -0.36 -3.59
N LYS A 106 -8.80 -1.21 -2.70
CA LYS A 106 -9.87 -2.14 -3.01
C LYS A 106 -11.14 -1.41 -3.47
N ALA A 107 -11.56 -0.38 -2.74
CA ALA A 107 -12.73 0.43 -3.10
C ALA A 107 -12.55 1.13 -4.46
N MET A 108 -11.35 1.62 -4.76
CA MET A 108 -11.03 2.22 -6.07
C MET A 108 -11.22 1.21 -7.20
N VAL A 109 -10.75 -0.03 -7.05
CA VAL A 109 -10.91 -1.05 -8.12
C VAL A 109 -12.34 -1.54 -8.24
N GLU A 110 -13.07 -1.64 -7.13
CA GLU A 110 -14.43 -2.22 -7.13
C GLU A 110 -15.51 -1.21 -7.52
N THR A 111 -15.35 0.05 -7.13
CA THR A 111 -16.40 1.08 -7.29
C THR A 111 -15.94 2.30 -8.09
N GLY A 112 -14.66 2.40 -8.44
CA GLY A 112 -14.08 3.57 -9.09
C GLY A 112 -13.91 4.79 -8.17
N SER A 113 -14.25 4.66 -6.88
CA SER A 113 -14.20 5.77 -5.93
C SER A 113 -13.83 5.31 -4.52
N THR A 114 -13.33 6.25 -3.71
CA THR A 114 -13.04 6.03 -2.31
C THR A 114 -13.14 7.35 -1.56
N ARG A 115 -13.56 7.30 -0.29
CA ARG A 115 -13.63 8.49 0.56
C ARG A 115 -12.45 8.50 1.51
N LEU A 116 -11.51 9.41 1.28
CA LEU A 116 -10.41 9.68 2.21
C LEU A 116 -10.81 10.83 3.15
N GLY A 117 -10.49 10.69 4.43
CA GLY A 117 -10.78 11.67 5.47
C GLY A 117 -11.93 11.27 6.41
N PRO A 118 -12.37 12.20 7.29
CA PRO A 118 -11.86 13.57 7.42
C PRO A 118 -10.37 13.60 7.80
N PHE A 119 -9.66 14.62 7.30
CA PHE A 119 -8.29 14.90 7.67
C PHE A 119 -8.28 16.00 8.74
N SER A 120 -7.94 15.66 9.98
CA SER A 120 -7.83 16.65 11.06
C SER A 120 -6.42 17.25 11.07
N TYR A 121 -6.08 18.08 10.08
CA TYR A 121 -4.87 18.90 10.15
C TYR A 121 -5.21 20.28 10.66
N PHE A 122 -4.57 20.68 11.76
CA PHE A 122 -4.53 22.08 12.15
C PHE A 122 -3.38 22.72 11.39
N VAL A 123 -3.68 23.70 10.52
CA VAL A 123 -2.64 24.51 9.88
C VAL A 123 -2.46 25.75 10.75
N PHE A 124 -1.40 25.80 11.55
CA PHE A 124 -1.01 27.03 12.24
C PHE A 124 -0.25 27.94 11.26
N VAL A 125 -0.94 28.89 10.63
CA VAL A 125 -0.26 29.95 9.89
C VAL A 125 0.34 30.94 10.88
N SER A 126 1.59 30.73 11.29
CA SER A 126 2.35 31.77 11.99
C SER A 126 2.68 32.87 11.00
N ARG A 127 2.06 34.06 11.16
CA ARG A 127 2.46 35.28 10.44
C ARG A 127 3.79 35.77 11.00
N ASN A 128 4.88 35.12 10.61
CA ASN A 128 6.20 35.73 10.71
C ASN A 128 6.47 36.49 9.39
N PRO A 129 6.65 37.82 9.40
CA PRO A 129 6.88 38.60 8.18
C PRO A 129 8.15 38.23 7.41
N TYR A 130 8.98 37.33 7.95
CA TYR A 130 10.21 36.84 7.33
C TYR A 130 10.24 35.32 7.09
N ALA A 131 9.15 34.58 7.36
CA ALA A 131 9.11 33.14 7.14
C ALA A 131 7.88 32.72 6.32
N THR A 132 8.09 31.77 5.40
CA THR A 132 7.02 31.04 4.75
C THR A 132 6.11 30.40 5.80
N ALA A 133 4.79 30.41 5.56
CA ALA A 133 3.82 29.79 6.45
C ALA A 133 4.25 28.34 6.75
N LYS A 134 4.46 28.00 8.03
CA LYS A 134 4.85 26.65 8.45
C LYS A 134 3.63 25.90 8.94
N ILE A 135 3.33 24.75 8.34
CA ILE A 135 2.31 23.83 8.83
C ILE A 135 2.87 23.20 10.11
N ALA A 136 2.42 23.64 11.29
CA ALA A 136 2.67 22.93 12.54
C ALA A 136 1.54 21.94 12.79
N VAL A 137 1.88 20.67 13.01
CA VAL A 137 0.92 19.66 13.47
C VAL A 137 1.16 19.46 14.95
N ASN A 138 0.09 19.32 15.76
CA ASN A 138 0.24 19.13 17.20
C ASN A 138 1.06 17.85 17.46
N PRO A 139 2.29 17.95 17.99
CA PRO A 139 3.14 16.77 18.21
C PRO A 139 2.63 15.86 19.33
N GLU A 140 1.63 16.28 20.12
CA GLU A 140 1.05 15.46 21.19
C GLU A 140 0.15 14.32 20.66
N THR A 141 -0.37 14.43 19.43
CA THR A 141 -1.03 13.29 18.79
C THR A 141 0.02 12.29 18.32
N ARG A 142 0.31 11.28 19.14
CA ARG A 142 1.25 10.17 18.86
C ARG A 142 0.88 9.32 17.62
N GLU A 143 -0.22 9.65 16.94
CA GLU A 143 -0.83 8.87 15.85
C GLU A 143 -0.88 9.65 14.53
N ILE A 144 0.13 10.48 14.25
CA ILE A 144 0.19 11.28 13.01
C ILE A 144 0.57 10.47 11.75
N LEU A 145 1.13 9.26 11.88
CA LEU A 145 1.59 8.47 10.73
C LEU A 145 0.46 8.14 9.75
N LEU A 146 -0.65 7.58 10.26
CA LEU A 146 -1.78 7.17 9.42
C LEU A 146 -2.42 8.37 8.71
N PRO A 147 -2.81 9.47 9.38
CA PRO A 147 -3.29 10.66 8.69
C PRO A 147 -2.34 11.11 7.59
N THR A 148 -1.04 11.24 7.90
CA THR A 148 -0.02 11.76 6.97
C THR A 148 0.11 10.92 5.70
N LEU A 149 0.16 9.59 5.86
CA LEU A 149 0.18 8.69 4.72
C LEU A 149 -1.12 8.75 3.92
N ARG A 150 -2.29 8.85 4.58
CA ARG A 150 -3.58 9.02 3.88
C ARG A 150 -3.63 10.32 3.10
N PHE A 151 -3.06 11.40 3.63
CA PHE A 151 -3.00 12.69 2.97
C PHE A 151 -2.13 12.62 1.72
N GLN A 152 -0.88 12.16 1.83
CA GLN A 152 0.00 11.99 0.66
C GLN A 152 -0.63 11.05 -0.38
N PHE A 153 -1.21 9.93 0.06
CA PHE A 153 -1.94 9.03 -0.84
C PHE A 153 -3.09 9.73 -1.57
N SER A 154 -3.83 10.60 -0.88
CA SER A 154 -4.93 11.39 -1.47
C SER A 154 -4.45 12.36 -2.53
N GLU A 155 -3.25 12.94 -2.38
CA GLU A 155 -2.68 13.85 -3.38
C GLU A 155 -2.26 13.11 -4.66
N LEU A 156 -1.89 11.84 -4.56
CA LEU A 156 -1.50 11.02 -5.71
C LEU A 156 -2.72 10.45 -6.46
N LEU A 157 -3.82 10.14 -5.78
CA LEU A 157 -4.98 9.47 -6.37
C LEU A 157 -5.53 10.12 -7.67
N PRO A 158 -5.71 11.46 -7.77
CA PRO A 158 -6.24 12.10 -8.97
C PRO A 158 -5.44 11.80 -10.24
N PHE A 159 -4.14 11.51 -10.12
CA PHE A 159 -3.26 11.20 -11.26
C PHE A 159 -3.36 9.75 -11.73
N PHE A 160 -3.87 8.85 -10.88
CA PHE A 160 -3.78 7.41 -11.08
C PHE A 160 -5.12 6.68 -10.91
N ALA A 161 -6.24 7.39 -10.75
CA ALA A 161 -7.55 6.81 -10.48
C ALA A 161 -7.93 5.70 -11.48
N ASP A 162 -7.66 5.91 -12.77
CA ASP A 162 -7.97 4.95 -13.85
C ASP A 162 -6.88 3.87 -14.05
N SER A 163 -5.82 3.89 -13.24
CA SER A 163 -4.67 3.00 -13.38
C SER A 163 -4.70 1.81 -12.42
N PHE A 164 -5.70 1.70 -11.53
CA PHE A 164 -5.80 0.57 -10.60
C PHE A 164 -6.59 -0.60 -11.20
N PHE A 165 -5.97 -1.78 -11.27
CA PHE A 165 -6.62 -2.99 -11.80
C PHE A 165 -6.37 -4.19 -10.91
N ARG A 166 -7.31 -5.15 -10.93
CA ARG A 166 -7.11 -6.49 -10.37
C ARG A 166 -6.52 -7.42 -11.42
N CYS A 167 -5.43 -8.09 -11.08
CA CYS A 167 -4.85 -9.11 -11.95
C CYS A 167 -5.82 -10.32 -12.03
N PRO A 168 -6.24 -10.76 -13.22
CA PRO A 168 -7.19 -11.87 -13.35
C PRO A 168 -6.61 -13.24 -12.94
N LYS A 169 -5.29 -13.34 -12.71
CA LYS A 169 -4.63 -14.60 -12.29
C LYS A 169 -4.39 -14.73 -10.81
N CYS A 170 -3.93 -13.68 -10.14
CA CYS A 170 -3.62 -13.73 -8.71
C CYS A 170 -4.52 -12.82 -7.87
N GLN A 171 -5.46 -12.11 -8.49
CA GLN A 171 -6.37 -11.16 -7.85
C GLN A 171 -5.69 -9.97 -7.14
N LYS A 172 -4.36 -9.86 -7.22
CA LYS A 172 -3.59 -8.72 -6.69
C LYS A 172 -3.95 -7.43 -7.43
N ILE A 173 -4.16 -6.37 -6.66
CA ILE A 173 -4.30 -5.01 -7.18
C ILE A 173 -2.92 -4.53 -7.64
N PHE A 174 -2.86 -3.95 -8.83
CA PHE A 174 -1.63 -3.41 -9.41
C PHE A 174 -1.91 -2.10 -10.16
N LEU A 175 -0.85 -1.32 -10.34
CA LEU A 175 -0.87 -0.09 -11.12
C LEU A 175 -0.54 -0.40 -12.59
N GLN A 176 -1.45 -0.06 -13.51
CA GLN A 176 -1.36 -0.41 -14.92
C GLN A 176 -0.40 0.53 -15.67
N PHE A 177 0.87 0.14 -15.80
CA PHE A 177 1.89 0.97 -16.47
C PHE A 177 1.63 1.21 -17.97
N ARG A 178 0.97 0.27 -18.64
CA ARG A 178 0.64 0.36 -20.08
C ARG A 178 -0.85 0.18 -20.26
N ARG A 179 -1.47 0.95 -21.16
CA ARG A 179 -2.92 0.89 -21.48
C ARG A 179 -3.48 -0.52 -21.71
N HIS A 180 -2.65 -1.46 -22.16
CA HIS A 180 -3.04 -2.83 -22.47
C HIS A 180 -2.52 -3.88 -21.46
N ALA A 181 -1.87 -3.46 -20.37
CA ALA A 181 -1.39 -4.38 -19.36
C ALA A 181 -2.57 -4.96 -18.57
N LYS A 182 -2.83 -6.26 -18.76
CA LYS A 182 -3.92 -6.99 -18.09
C LYS A 182 -3.46 -7.75 -16.84
N PHE A 183 -2.15 -7.90 -16.64
CA PHE A 183 -1.58 -8.73 -15.58
C PHE A 183 -0.58 -7.92 -14.76
N CYS A 184 -0.49 -8.20 -13.47
CA CYS A 184 0.43 -7.49 -12.56
C CYS A 184 1.91 -7.83 -12.79
N SER A 185 2.21 -8.91 -13.52
CA SER A 185 3.59 -9.34 -13.78
C SER A 185 3.69 -10.23 -15.02
N ARG A 186 4.91 -10.33 -15.57
CA ARG A 186 5.24 -11.25 -16.68
C ARG A 186 4.95 -12.71 -16.31
N ILE A 187 5.13 -13.08 -15.05
CA ILE A 187 4.83 -14.44 -14.56
C ILE A 187 3.33 -14.72 -14.67
N CYS A 188 2.47 -13.79 -14.21
CA CYS A 188 1.02 -13.95 -14.33
C CYS A 188 0.57 -14.00 -15.80
N GLN A 189 1.17 -13.18 -16.66
CA GLN A 189 0.92 -13.21 -18.10
C GLN A 189 1.29 -14.57 -18.72
N SER A 190 2.48 -15.10 -18.42
CA SER A 190 2.93 -16.41 -18.93
C SER A 190 2.04 -17.55 -18.45
N ARG A 191 1.63 -17.54 -17.17
CA ARG A 191 0.68 -18.53 -16.64
C ARG A 191 -0.65 -18.48 -17.39
N ALA A 192 -1.18 -17.27 -17.63
CA ALA A 192 -2.39 -17.10 -18.42
C ALA A 192 -2.26 -17.63 -19.85
N ALA A 193 -1.16 -17.32 -20.54
CA ALA A 193 -0.91 -17.84 -21.87
C ALA A 193 -0.89 -19.38 -21.88
N MET A 194 -0.19 -20.00 -20.94
CA MET A 194 -0.09 -21.45 -20.85
C MET A 194 -1.43 -22.14 -20.54
N GLU A 195 -2.27 -21.54 -19.71
CA GLU A 195 -3.62 -22.05 -19.44
C GLU A 195 -4.48 -22.03 -20.70
N THR A 196 -4.49 -20.92 -21.45
CA THR A 196 -5.24 -20.86 -22.72
C THR A 196 -4.76 -21.89 -23.75
N ILE A 197 -3.45 -22.15 -23.80
CA ILE A 197 -2.88 -23.21 -24.67
C ILE A 197 -3.35 -24.59 -24.22
N ARG A 198 -3.37 -24.85 -22.90
CA ARG A 198 -3.83 -26.14 -22.35
C ARG A 198 -5.31 -26.36 -22.61
N GLU A 199 -6.15 -25.33 -22.47
CA GLU A 199 -7.57 -25.38 -22.78
C GLU A 199 -7.82 -25.66 -24.26
N LYS A 200 -7.16 -24.93 -25.17
CA LYS A 200 -7.24 -25.18 -26.61
C LYS A 200 -6.85 -26.62 -26.97
N LYS A 201 -5.77 -27.14 -26.37
CA LYS A 201 -5.33 -28.54 -26.57
C LYS A 201 -6.35 -29.56 -26.04
N LYS A 202 -7.05 -29.26 -24.94
CA LYS A 202 -8.12 -30.12 -24.41
C LYS A 202 -9.31 -30.16 -25.37
N HIS A 203 -9.75 -29.00 -25.87
CA HIS A 203 -10.86 -28.92 -26.85
C HIS A 203 -10.52 -29.63 -28.17
N ALA A 204 -9.33 -29.42 -28.71
CA ALA A 204 -8.90 -30.09 -29.94
C ALA A 204 -8.88 -31.64 -29.81
N LYS A 205 -8.53 -32.17 -28.63
CA LYS A 205 -8.58 -33.63 -28.36
C LYS A 205 -10.00 -34.16 -28.23
N LEU A 206 -10.97 -33.34 -27.83
CA LEU A 206 -12.37 -33.74 -27.72
C LEU A 206 -13.04 -33.80 -29.10
N GLU A 207 -12.69 -32.87 -29.99
CA GLU A 207 -13.22 -32.83 -31.37
C GLU A 207 -12.61 -33.91 -32.28
N THR A 208 -11.40 -34.39 -31.99
CA THR A 208 -10.70 -35.40 -32.80
C THR A 208 -10.94 -36.84 -32.37
N LYS A 209 -11.78 -37.13 -31.36
CA LYS A 209 -12.21 -38.52 -31.12
C LYS A 209 -13.05 -38.98 -32.31
N PRO A 210 -12.53 -39.89 -33.17
CA PRO A 210 -13.32 -40.41 -34.27
C PRO A 210 -14.51 -41.12 -33.65
N SER A 211 -15.72 -40.76 -34.07
CA SER A 211 -16.90 -41.57 -33.84
C SER A 211 -16.58 -42.95 -34.44
N THR A 212 -16.25 -43.91 -33.58
CA THR A 212 -16.17 -45.32 -33.92
C THR A 212 -17.58 -45.78 -34.27
N LYS A 213 -18.05 -45.41 -35.46
CA LYS A 213 -19.22 -46.02 -36.09
C LYS A 213 -18.82 -47.44 -36.44
N ASN A 214 -19.29 -48.36 -35.62
CA ASN A 214 -19.61 -49.75 -35.92
C ASN A 214 -19.27 -50.19 -37.36
N HIS A 215 -18.07 -50.76 -37.54
CA HIS A 215 -17.89 -51.79 -38.55
C HIS A 215 -18.45 -53.10 -37.99
N GLN A 216 -19.78 -53.20 -37.98
CA GLN A 216 -20.47 -54.48 -37.88
C GLN A 216 -20.73 -54.99 -39.29
N GLY A 217 -20.36 -56.26 -39.53
CA GLY A 217 -20.68 -57.02 -40.73
C GLY A 217 -19.58 -56.94 -41.80
N THR A 218 -19.07 -58.03 -42.36
CA THR A 218 -19.75 -59.30 -42.64
C THR A 218 -18.78 -60.48 -42.57
N ALA A 219 -19.08 -61.43 -41.67
CA ALA A 219 -18.66 -62.81 -41.83
C ALA A 219 -19.34 -63.39 -43.09
N SER A 220 -18.56 -63.69 -44.12
CA SER A 220 -19.03 -64.49 -45.28
C SER A 220 -17.96 -65.55 -45.55
N LYS A 221 -18.07 -66.73 -44.93
CA LYS A 221 -18.68 -67.98 -45.46
C LYS A 221 -17.99 -68.55 -46.71
N ARG A 222 -17.51 -69.81 -46.55
CA ARG A 222 -17.38 -70.90 -47.56
C ARG A 222 -16.32 -70.67 -48.65
N ARG A 223 -15.62 -71.64 -49.24
CA ARG A 223 -15.63 -73.11 -49.48
C ARG A 223 -14.18 -73.37 -50.01
N LYS A 224 -13.54 -74.53 -50.07
CA LYS A 224 -13.88 -75.95 -50.08
C LYS A 224 -12.55 -76.68 -49.86
#